data_AF-A0A7S1DGQ8-F1
#
_entry.id   AF-A0A7S1DGQ8-F1
#
_cell.length_a   1.000
_cell.length_b   1.000
_cell.length_c   1.000
_cell.angle_alpha   90.00
_cell.angle_beta   90.00
_cell.angle_gamma   90.00
#
_symmetry.space_group_name_H-M   'P 1'
#
loop_
_entity.id
_entity.type
_entity.pdbx_description
1 polymer ?
#
loop_
_entity_poly.entity_id
_entity_poly.type
_entity_poly.pdbx_seq_one_letter_code
_entity_poly.pdbx_strand_id
1 'polypeptide(L)'
;QAFQARHPRVEVVVVELNSQDQIDALLAEELDLGLVHTDRLPPALTAAPLYQEPFLACLPAAHPLSAQTQVPLGALSEQPFILFSRKGSPDYHARIVEICRQHGFY
;
A
#
# COMPACT_ATOMS: atom_id res chain seq x y z
N GLN A 1 8.93 -1.76 18.65
CA GLN A 1 9.81 -1.70 19.84
C GLN A 1 9.08 -1.98 21.16
N ALA A 2 7.91 -1.39 21.44
CA ALA A 2 7.16 -1.66 22.67
C ALA A 2 6.78 -3.15 22.91
N PHE A 3 6.52 -3.92 21.85
CA PHE A 3 6.18 -5.35 21.95
C PHE A 3 7.34 -6.19 22.51
N GLN A 4 8.54 -6.10 21.92
CA GLN A 4 9.73 -6.82 22.41
C GLN A 4 10.08 -6.46 23.86
N ALA A 5 9.94 -5.19 24.23
CA ALA A 5 10.16 -4.75 25.62
C ALA A 5 9.18 -5.41 26.62
N ARG A 6 7.94 -5.63 26.20
CA ARG A 6 6.92 -6.33 27.00
C ARG A 6 7.06 -7.86 26.96
N HIS A 7 7.71 -8.40 25.91
CA HIS A 7 7.85 -9.83 25.65
C HIS A 7 9.32 -10.18 25.35
N PRO A 8 10.23 -10.09 26.34
CA PRO A 8 11.68 -10.21 26.11
C PRO A 8 12.15 -11.61 25.67
N ARG A 9 11.28 -12.62 25.76
CA ARG A 9 11.55 -13.99 25.29
C ARG A 9 11.02 -14.27 23.88
N VAL A 10 10.36 -13.29 23.25
CA VAL A 10 9.85 -13.41 21.89
C VAL A 10 10.83 -12.72 20.95
N GLU A 11 11.37 -13.47 20.01
CA GLU A 11 12.11 -12.93 18.88
C GLU A 11 11.10 -12.40 17.85
N VAL A 12 11.33 -11.20 17.32
CA VAL A 12 10.52 -10.65 16.24
C VAL A 12 11.42 -10.48 15.03
N VAL A 13 11.13 -11.24 13.99
CA VAL A 13 11.80 -11.14 12.69
C VAL A 13 10.88 -10.36 11.76
N VAL A 14 11.45 -9.38 11.06
CA VAL A 14 10.73 -8.58 10.05
C VAL A 14 11.33 -8.93 8.69
N VAL A 15 10.49 -9.35 7.76
CA VAL A 15 10.87 -9.62 6.38
C VAL A 15 10.13 -8.67 5.45
N GLU A 16 10.82 -8.19 4.42
CA GLU A 16 10.24 -7.29 3.43
C GLU A 16 9.68 -8.11 2.27
N LEU A 17 8.35 -8.12 2.16
CA LEU A 17 7.59 -8.90 1.17
C LEU A 17 6.42 -8.06 0.65
N ASN A 18 6.05 -8.24 -0.62
CA ASN A 18 4.83 -7.63 -1.14
C ASN A 18 3.59 -8.32 -0.54
N SER A 19 2.40 -7.72 -0.67
CA SER A 19 1.18 -8.28 -0.05
C SER A 19 0.81 -9.68 -0.51
N GLN A 20 1.07 -10.04 -1.78
CA GLN A 20 0.82 -11.40 -2.28
C GLN A 20 1.80 -12.39 -1.67
N ASP A 21 3.09 -12.08 -1.66
CA ASP A 21 4.12 -12.95 -1.06
C ASP A 21 3.86 -13.16 0.44
N GLN A 22 3.37 -12.13 1.15
CA GLN A 22 2.96 -12.27 2.55
C GLN A 22 1.76 -13.21 2.72
N ILE A 23 0.75 -13.12 1.83
CA ILE A 23 -0.42 -14.01 1.85
C ILE A 23 0.02 -15.45 1.61
N ASP A 24 0.90 -15.68 0.64
CA ASP A 24 1.41 -17.01 0.30
C ASP A 24 2.22 -17.60 1.46
N ALA A 25 3.09 -16.80 2.10
CA ALA A 25 3.87 -17.22 3.26
C ALA A 25 3.01 -17.46 4.52
N LEU A 26 1.92 -16.70 4.71
CA LEU A 26 0.92 -16.97 5.76
C LEU A 26 0.21 -18.31 5.54
N LEU A 27 -0.17 -18.61 4.30
CA LEU A 27 -0.79 -19.89 3.94
C LEU A 27 0.17 -21.08 4.08
N ALA A 28 1.46 -20.83 3.89
CA ALA A 28 2.52 -21.82 4.04
C ALA A 28 3.01 -21.97 5.50
N GLU A 29 2.43 -21.21 6.45
CA GLU A 29 2.87 -21.15 7.85
C GLU A 29 4.34 -20.69 8.02
N GLU A 30 4.86 -19.96 7.04
CA GLU A 30 6.19 -19.34 7.08
C GLU A 30 6.16 -17.93 7.72
N LEU A 31 4.96 -17.33 7.80
CA LEU A 31 4.68 -16.11 8.54
C LEU A 31 3.55 -16.33 9.55
N ASP A 32 3.67 -15.64 10.68
CA ASP A 32 2.60 -15.57 11.68
C ASP A 32 1.65 -14.38 11.45
N LEU A 33 2.16 -13.28 10.86
CA LEU A 33 1.43 -12.04 10.65
C LEU A 33 1.91 -11.30 9.40
N GLY A 34 0.95 -10.79 8.61
CA GLY A 34 1.20 -9.94 7.45
C GLY A 34 0.65 -8.53 7.63
N LEU A 35 1.37 -7.54 7.13
CA LEU A 35 0.93 -6.16 6.96
C LEU A 35 0.69 -5.91 5.46
N VAL A 36 -0.58 -6.03 5.06
CA VAL A 36 -0.98 -6.00 3.65
C VAL A 36 -1.82 -4.76 3.32
N HIS A 37 -1.78 -4.35 2.05
CA HIS A 37 -2.56 -3.22 1.53
C HIS A 37 -3.79 -3.68 0.71
N THR A 38 -4.25 -4.90 0.98
CA THR A 38 -5.37 -5.55 0.29
C THR A 38 -6.34 -6.17 1.27
N ASP A 39 -7.61 -6.10 0.93
CA ASP A 39 -8.74 -6.74 1.61
C ASP A 39 -9.18 -8.04 0.90
N ARG A 40 -8.54 -8.37 -0.23
CA ARG A 40 -8.80 -9.60 -1.00
C ARG A 40 -7.96 -10.74 -0.44
N LEU A 41 -8.51 -11.41 0.57
CA LEU A 41 -7.84 -12.51 1.26
C LEU A 41 -8.51 -13.85 0.97
N PRO A 42 -7.74 -14.94 0.91
CA PRO A 42 -8.28 -16.29 0.93
C PRO A 42 -9.13 -16.54 2.18
N PRO A 43 -10.15 -17.41 2.13
CA PRO A 43 -11.02 -17.70 3.28
C PRO A 43 -10.29 -18.23 4.54
N ALA A 44 -9.08 -18.75 4.37
CA ALA A 44 -8.24 -19.23 5.46
C ALA A 44 -7.62 -18.10 6.30
N LEU A 45 -7.62 -16.87 5.80
CA LEU A 45 -7.01 -15.71 6.45
C LEU A 45 -8.07 -14.71 6.88
N THR A 46 -7.84 -14.08 8.03
CA THR A 46 -8.64 -12.96 8.53
C THR A 46 -7.77 -11.72 8.64
N ALA A 47 -8.34 -10.54 8.39
CA ALA A 47 -7.66 -9.27 8.60
C ALA A 47 -8.51 -8.29 9.38
N ALA A 48 -7.82 -7.36 10.05
CA ALA A 48 -8.40 -6.22 10.70
C ALA A 48 -7.71 -4.94 10.17
N PRO A 49 -8.45 -3.85 9.92
CA PRO A 49 -7.83 -2.57 9.56
C PRO A 49 -6.90 -2.10 10.67
N LEU A 50 -5.62 -1.90 10.34
CA LEU A 50 -4.64 -1.38 11.30
C LEU A 50 -4.71 0.14 11.38
N TYR A 51 -4.68 0.80 10.21
CA TYR A 51 -4.88 2.24 10.05
C TYR A 51 -5.27 2.54 8.60
N GLN A 52 -5.65 3.79 8.33
CA GLN A 52 -5.90 4.28 6.98
C GLN A 52 -5.02 5.52 6.72
N GLU A 53 -4.40 5.58 5.55
CA GLU A 53 -3.59 6.71 5.12
C GLU A 53 -4.07 7.22 3.75
N PRO A 54 -4.06 8.54 3.52
CA PRO A 54 -4.40 9.11 2.22
C PRO A 54 -3.28 8.82 1.20
N PHE A 55 -3.66 8.67 -0.06
CA PHE A 55 -2.68 8.76 -1.15
C PHE A 55 -2.16 10.19 -1.27
N LEU A 56 -0.85 10.32 -1.47
CA LEU A 56 -0.17 11.60 -1.67
C LEU A 56 0.41 11.69 -3.08
N ALA A 57 0.31 12.86 -3.70
CA ALA A 57 0.94 13.15 -4.97
C ALA A 57 2.34 13.72 -4.74
N CYS A 58 3.37 12.99 -5.17
CA CYS A 58 4.75 13.49 -5.18
C CYS A 58 4.99 14.25 -6.48
N LEU A 59 5.21 15.56 -6.37
CA LEU A 59 5.42 16.45 -7.52
C LEU A 59 6.85 17.03 -7.51
N PRO A 60 7.44 17.30 -8.69
CA PRO A 60 8.66 18.11 -8.77
C PRO A 60 8.47 19.46 -8.07
N ALA A 61 9.52 19.99 -7.44
CA ALA A 61 9.45 21.26 -6.72
C ALA A 61 9.06 22.47 -7.61
N ALA A 62 9.30 22.37 -8.92
CA ALA A 62 8.92 23.40 -9.89
C ALA A 62 7.52 23.17 -10.51
N HIS A 63 6.81 22.12 -10.10
CA HIS A 63 5.48 21.81 -10.65
C HIS A 63 4.48 22.91 -10.25
N PRO A 64 3.57 23.37 -11.13
CA PRO A 64 2.61 24.43 -10.80
C PRO A 64 1.73 24.12 -9.56
N LEU A 65 1.42 22.85 -9.34
CA LEU A 65 0.63 22.37 -8.19
C LEU A 65 1.46 22.14 -6.92
N SER A 66 2.80 22.28 -6.95
CA SER A 66 3.68 22.00 -5.80
C SER A 66 3.47 22.93 -4.61
N ALA A 67 2.95 24.13 -4.84
CA ALA A 67 2.63 25.10 -3.79
C ALA A 67 1.29 24.80 -3.08
N GLN A 68 0.51 23.83 -3.57
CA GLN A 68 -0.78 23.48 -3.00
C GLN A 68 -0.62 22.41 -1.92
N THR A 69 -1.25 22.62 -0.77
CA THR A 69 -1.31 21.61 0.31
C THR A 69 -2.28 20.47 0.00
N GLN A 70 -3.24 20.70 -0.91
CA GLN A 70 -4.17 19.70 -1.42
C GLN A 70 -4.25 19.84 -2.92
N VAL A 71 -4.02 18.74 -3.64
CA VAL A 71 -4.06 18.70 -5.10
C VAL A 71 -5.32 17.96 -5.53
N PRO A 72 -6.26 18.61 -6.26
CA PRO A 72 -7.38 17.90 -6.85
C PRO A 72 -6.87 16.84 -7.81
N LEU A 73 -7.32 15.59 -7.66
CA LEU A 73 -6.83 14.49 -8.50
C LEU A 73 -7.04 14.75 -9.99
N GLY A 74 -8.17 15.36 -10.36
CA GLY A 74 -8.45 15.75 -11.75
C GLY A 74 -7.48 16.79 -12.34
N ALA A 75 -6.77 17.56 -11.51
CA ALA A 75 -5.72 18.47 -11.99
C ALA A 75 -4.45 17.73 -12.44
N LEU A 76 -4.35 16.43 -12.15
CA LEU A 76 -3.26 15.56 -12.57
C LEU A 76 -3.61 14.74 -13.83
N SER A 77 -4.82 14.87 -14.39
CA SER A 77 -5.32 14.01 -15.45
C SER A 77 -4.48 13.99 -16.73
N GLU A 78 -3.85 15.13 -17.05
CA GLU A 78 -2.96 15.29 -18.21
C GLU A 78 -1.47 15.02 -17.90
N GLN A 79 -1.15 14.65 -16.66
CA GLN A 79 0.23 14.37 -16.24
C GLN A 79 0.57 12.89 -16.43
N PRO A 80 1.82 12.56 -16.80
CA PRO A 80 2.28 11.18 -16.76
C PRO A 80 2.47 10.71 -15.31
N PHE A 81 1.99 9.49 -14.99
CA PHE A 81 2.14 8.91 -13.66
C PHE A 81 3.30 7.91 -13.61
N ILE A 82 4.14 8.05 -12.59
CA ILE A 82 5.08 6.99 -12.18
C ILE A 82 4.39 6.20 -11.07
N LEU A 83 3.97 4.97 -11.39
CA LEU A 83 3.24 4.09 -10.47
C LEU A 83 4.11 2.89 -10.06
N PHE A 84 3.69 2.23 -8.99
CA PHE A 84 4.21 0.91 -8.64
C PHE A 84 4.09 -0.05 -9.82
N SER A 85 5.09 -0.89 -10.04
CA SER A 85 4.98 -1.91 -11.08
C SER A 85 3.88 -2.90 -10.74
N ARG A 86 3.14 -3.38 -11.75
CA ARG A 86 2.10 -4.40 -11.58
C ARG A 86 2.62 -5.67 -10.92
N LYS A 87 3.91 -5.98 -11.10
CA LYS A 87 4.57 -7.14 -10.48
C LYS A 87 4.96 -6.88 -9.03
N GLY A 88 5.49 -5.69 -8.71
CA GLY A 88 5.98 -5.37 -7.37
C GLY A 88 4.87 -5.04 -6.38
N SER A 89 3.78 -4.41 -6.83
CA SER A 89 2.63 -4.10 -5.97
C SER A 89 1.33 -4.02 -6.79
N PRO A 90 0.77 -5.18 -7.20
CA PRO A 90 -0.42 -5.24 -8.04
C PRO A 90 -1.62 -4.51 -7.44
N ASP A 91 -1.84 -4.64 -6.12
CA ASP A 91 -2.96 -4.02 -5.42
C ASP A 91 -2.87 -2.49 -5.43
N TYR A 92 -1.69 -1.94 -5.14
CA TYR A 92 -1.49 -0.50 -5.19
C TYR A 92 -1.65 0.06 -6.59
N HIS A 93 -1.05 -0.59 -7.59
CA HIS A 93 -1.23 -0.18 -8.98
C HIS A 93 -2.72 -0.17 -9.35
N ALA A 94 -3.45 -1.26 -9.04
CA ALA A 94 -4.88 -1.36 -9.35
C ALA A 94 -5.70 -0.29 -8.62
N ARG A 95 -5.46 -0.06 -7.32
CA ARG A 95 -6.16 0.94 -6.52
C ARG A 95 -5.93 2.36 -7.02
N ILE A 96 -4.69 2.75 -7.33
CA ILE A 96 -4.40 4.10 -7.84
C ILE A 96 -5.08 4.31 -9.20
N VAL A 97 -5.01 3.33 -10.10
CA VAL A 97 -5.68 3.41 -11.40
C VAL A 97 -7.19 3.52 -11.25
N GLU A 98 -7.80 2.72 -10.36
CA GLU A 98 -9.24 2.77 -10.11
C GLU A 98 -9.67 4.15 -9.55
N ILE A 99 -8.90 4.72 -8.62
CA ILE A 99 -9.13 6.06 -8.09
C ILE A 99 -9.08 7.13 -9.20
N CYS A 100 -8.12 7.04 -10.13
CA CYS A 100 -8.05 7.93 -11.30
C CYS A 100 -9.27 7.75 -12.22
N ARG A 101 -9.67 6.50 -12.50
CA ARG A 101 -10.83 6.18 -13.36
C ARG A 101 -12.13 6.74 -12.81
N GLN A 102 -12.32 6.66 -11.49
CA GLN A 102 -13.47 7.27 -10.81
C GLN A 102 -13.52 8.81 -10.95
N HIS A 103 -12.38 9.44 -11.28
CA HIS A 103 -12.28 10.87 -11.56
C HIS A 103 -12.22 11.19 -13.08
N GLY A 104 -12.53 10.20 -13.93
CA GLY A 104 -12.74 10.42 -15.36
C GLY A 104 -11.48 10.40 -16.23
N PHE A 105 -10.36 9.87 -15.73
CA PHE A 105 -9.13 9.72 -16.53
C PHE A 105 -8.41 8.38 -16.26
N TYR A 106 -7.48 8.02 -17.15
CA TYR A 106 -6.72 6.74 -17.26
C TYR A 106 -7.31 5.68 -18.21
#